data_AF-A0A7H8K312-F1
#
_entry.id   AF-A0A7H8K312-F1
#
_cell.length_a   1.000
_cell.length_b   1.000
_cell.length_c   1.000
_cell.angle_alpha   90.00
_cell.angle_beta   90.00
_cell.angle_gamma   90.00
#
_symmetry.space_group_name_H-M   'P 1'
#
loop_
_entity.id
_entity.type
_entity.pdbx_description
1 polymer ?
#
loop_
_entity_poly.entity_id
_entity_poly.type
_entity_poly.pdbx_seq_one_letter_code
_entity_poly.pdbx_strand_id
1 'polypeptide(L)'
;MNLAEGEHLVGASPEMFVRVDPKARTVESCPISGTIARGRDPLEDAEQIRTLLGSAKEESELTMCTDVDRNDKARVCVPGSVEVLARRQIEPYSRLIHTVDHVRGRLRPDRDALDAFLTHMWAVTVTGAPKRAAIAFVEEHERSPRRWYGGAVGRIGFDGALETALTLRTVQIRDGVATVRAGATLLFDSDPRAEEAETELKASALLDAVENAGGGGVGGGDGDGGVGGDGGDSAGAGREGPARGARGGAGRRAGHGGGLRAGDGAAESGRPPRVLLVDHQDSFVHMLADYLRQAGAEVVTYRAGFPPALLDDENPDLLVLSPGPGRPSDFGLSGVLDTALLHGLPVFGVCLGLQGIVEYFGGTLGTLPLPVHGKPSPVEVVDGGGTVFRGLPARFRAGRYHSLYADPRTLPADLKVTARTADGTVMGIEHRTLPVAAVQFHPESIMTAADGAGHRLIANAVAGLGRPVPAGVATAGGTR
;
A
#
# COMPACT_ATOMS: atom_id res chain seq x y z
N MET A 1 -15.83 0.44 26.22
CA MET A 1 -15.24 1.72 26.66
C MET A 1 -16.37 2.70 26.93
N ASN A 2 -16.35 3.39 28.08
CA ASN A 2 -17.26 4.49 28.39
C ASN A 2 -16.56 5.80 28.02
N LEU A 3 -17.16 6.61 27.15
CA LEU A 3 -16.60 7.85 26.61
C LEU A 3 -17.14 9.11 27.31
N ALA A 4 -17.84 8.94 28.45
CA ALA A 4 -18.66 9.95 29.11
C ALA A 4 -19.89 10.37 28.28
N GLU A 5 -20.72 11.25 28.85
CA GLU A 5 -21.93 11.81 28.20
C GLU A 5 -22.93 10.78 27.65
N GLY A 6 -22.99 9.58 28.27
CA GLY A 6 -23.88 8.50 27.83
C GLY A 6 -23.44 7.80 26.53
N GLU A 7 -22.20 8.00 26.09
CA GLU A 7 -21.64 7.37 24.90
C GLU A 7 -20.70 6.21 25.27
N HIS A 8 -20.89 5.07 24.62
CA HIS A 8 -20.10 3.86 24.83
C HIS A 8 -19.69 3.23 23.50
N LEU A 9 -18.50 2.65 23.48
CA LEU A 9 -18.01 1.81 22.37
C LEU A 9 -17.80 0.39 22.86
N VAL A 10 -18.35 -0.58 22.14
CA VAL A 10 -18.15 -2.01 22.41
C VAL A 10 -17.77 -2.68 21.10
N GLY A 11 -16.61 -3.30 21.01
CA GLY A 11 -16.16 -3.89 19.76
C GLY A 11 -15.02 -4.89 19.94
N ALA A 12 -14.84 -5.70 18.92
CA ALA A 12 -13.75 -6.66 18.79
C ALA A 12 -13.15 -6.49 17.40
N SER A 13 -12.34 -5.45 17.24
CA SER A 13 -11.73 -5.14 15.95
C SER A 13 -10.68 -6.20 15.58
N PRO A 14 -10.72 -6.72 14.34
CA PRO A 14 -9.72 -7.67 13.86
C PRO A 14 -8.42 -6.99 13.46
N GLU A 15 -8.40 -5.67 13.26
CA GLU A 15 -7.30 -4.97 12.58
C GLU A 15 -6.53 -4.05 13.53
N MET A 16 -5.24 -4.34 13.69
CA MET A 16 -4.29 -3.43 14.33
C MET A 16 -4.06 -2.22 13.41
N PHE A 17 -4.27 -1.01 13.92
CA PHE A 17 -4.03 0.20 13.14
C PHE A 17 -2.53 0.54 13.10
N VAL A 18 -1.99 0.99 14.23
CA VAL A 18 -0.56 1.29 14.38
C VAL A 18 -0.09 0.84 15.76
N ARG A 19 1.03 0.12 15.78
CA ARG A 19 1.81 -0.17 16.98
C ARG A 19 3.21 0.41 16.87
N VAL A 20 3.67 1.05 17.94
CA VAL A 20 5.04 1.57 18.04
C VAL A 20 5.73 0.99 19.27
N ASP A 21 6.88 0.35 19.05
CA ASP A 21 7.83 0.00 20.11
C ASP A 21 8.89 1.10 20.16
N PRO A 22 8.93 1.92 21.23
CA PRO A 22 9.85 3.05 21.33
C PRO A 22 11.30 2.60 21.58
N LYS A 23 11.52 1.42 22.16
CA LYS A 23 12.86 0.89 22.43
C LYS A 23 13.48 0.34 21.15
N ALA A 24 12.71 -0.41 20.36
CA ALA A 24 13.15 -0.89 19.06
C ALA A 24 13.08 0.18 17.97
N ARG A 25 12.37 1.30 18.23
CA ARG A 25 11.99 2.33 17.25
C ARG A 25 11.29 1.73 16.04
N THR A 26 10.39 0.79 16.25
CA THR A 26 9.67 0.12 15.17
C THR A 26 8.22 0.56 15.14
N VAL A 27 7.70 0.81 13.95
CA VAL A 27 6.28 1.00 13.66
C VAL A 27 5.76 -0.21 12.90
N GLU A 28 4.60 -0.71 13.30
CA GLU A 28 3.95 -1.89 12.73
C GLU A 28 2.47 -1.63 12.46
N SER A 29 1.96 -2.29 11.44
CA SER A 29 0.53 -2.42 11.17
C SER A 29 0.26 -3.77 10.50
N CYS A 30 -1.01 -4.14 10.45
CA CYS A 30 -1.45 -5.40 9.88
C CYS A 30 -2.60 -5.14 8.88
N PRO A 31 -2.33 -4.74 7.63
CA PRO A 31 -3.38 -4.61 6.63
C PRO A 31 -4.14 -5.92 6.46
N ILE A 32 -5.47 -5.85 6.46
CA ILE A 32 -6.37 -7.00 6.29
C ILE A 32 -7.24 -6.79 5.07
N SER A 33 -7.29 -7.79 4.19
CA SER A 33 -8.32 -7.94 3.15
C SER A 33 -8.55 -9.42 2.92
N GLY A 34 -9.66 -9.78 2.28
CA GLY A 34 -10.06 -11.19 2.20
C GLY A 34 -10.76 -11.65 3.47
N THR A 35 -12.04 -11.94 3.34
CA THR A 35 -12.85 -12.49 4.43
C THR A 35 -13.61 -13.70 3.92
N ILE A 36 -13.54 -14.80 4.67
CA ILE A 36 -14.41 -15.95 4.42
C ILE A 36 -14.94 -16.52 5.73
N ALA A 37 -16.14 -17.10 5.69
CA ALA A 37 -16.73 -17.74 6.86
C ALA A 37 -15.92 -18.97 7.27
N ARG A 38 -15.88 -19.23 8.59
CA ARG A 38 -15.41 -20.53 9.11
C ARG A 38 -16.34 -21.65 8.63
N GLY A 39 -15.74 -22.78 8.32
CA GLY A 39 -16.45 -24.04 8.10
C GLY A 39 -17.02 -24.60 9.41
N ARG A 40 -17.89 -25.60 9.29
CA ARG A 40 -18.44 -26.32 10.45
C ARG A 40 -17.40 -27.21 11.13
N ASP A 41 -16.35 -27.58 10.39
CA ASP A 41 -15.27 -28.45 10.84
C ASP A 41 -13.92 -28.07 10.17
N PRO A 42 -12.80 -28.68 10.59
CA PRO A 42 -11.49 -28.38 10.02
C PRO A 42 -11.32 -28.69 8.53
N LEU A 43 -12.12 -29.60 7.95
CA LEU A 43 -12.04 -29.93 6.52
C LEU A 43 -12.69 -28.82 5.71
N GLU A 44 -13.87 -28.37 6.11
CA GLU A 44 -14.53 -27.22 5.50
C GLU A 44 -13.68 -25.95 5.65
N ASP A 45 -13.06 -25.72 6.82
CA ASP A 45 -12.10 -24.60 7.00
C ASP A 45 -10.96 -24.66 5.97
N ALA A 46 -10.41 -25.84 5.69
CA ALA A 46 -9.33 -25.98 4.70
C ALA A 46 -9.82 -25.66 3.27
N GLU A 47 -11.04 -26.04 2.92
CA GLU A 47 -11.66 -25.68 1.64
C GLU A 47 -11.91 -24.17 1.53
N GLN A 48 -12.38 -23.54 2.62
CA GLN A 48 -12.58 -22.09 2.69
C GLN A 48 -11.24 -21.35 2.55
N ILE A 49 -10.20 -21.77 3.26
CA ILE A 49 -8.85 -21.19 3.15
C ILE A 49 -8.33 -21.31 1.72
N ARG A 50 -8.49 -22.47 1.08
CA ARG A 50 -8.06 -22.66 -0.32
C ARG A 50 -8.81 -21.73 -1.27
N THR A 51 -10.10 -21.52 -1.03
CA THR A 51 -10.94 -20.60 -1.82
C THR A 51 -10.46 -19.17 -1.65
N LEU A 52 -10.23 -18.73 -0.41
CA LEU A 52 -9.71 -17.41 -0.09
C LEU A 52 -8.33 -17.15 -0.71
N LEU A 53 -7.40 -18.12 -0.58
CA LEU A 53 -6.07 -18.01 -1.15
C LEU A 53 -6.06 -18.07 -2.70
N GLY A 54 -7.06 -18.74 -3.29
CA GLY A 54 -7.24 -18.80 -4.74
C GLY A 54 -7.88 -17.55 -5.36
N SER A 55 -8.41 -16.64 -4.55
CA SER A 55 -9.08 -15.44 -5.07
C SER A 55 -8.09 -14.36 -5.52
N ALA A 56 -8.06 -14.10 -6.82
CA ALA A 56 -7.26 -13.02 -7.41
C ALA A 56 -7.77 -11.63 -7.01
N LYS A 57 -9.08 -11.49 -6.72
CA LYS A 57 -9.68 -10.25 -6.20
C LYS A 57 -9.07 -9.92 -4.84
N GLU A 58 -9.15 -10.85 -3.88
CA GLU A 58 -8.65 -10.64 -2.51
C GLU A 58 -7.14 -10.42 -2.47
N GLU A 59 -6.38 -11.13 -3.33
CA GLU A 59 -4.94 -10.89 -3.48
C GLU A 59 -4.64 -9.46 -3.96
N SER A 60 -5.41 -8.96 -4.93
CA SER A 60 -5.26 -7.62 -5.49
C SER A 60 -5.61 -6.54 -4.45
N GLU A 61 -6.69 -6.73 -3.69
CA GLU A 61 -7.10 -5.82 -2.63
C GLU A 61 -6.05 -5.71 -1.53
N LEU A 62 -5.60 -6.85 -1.00
CA LEU A 62 -4.60 -6.85 0.07
C LEU A 62 -3.28 -6.26 -0.43
N THR A 63 -2.89 -6.55 -1.67
CA THR A 63 -1.69 -5.95 -2.28
C THR A 63 -1.77 -4.42 -2.33
N MET A 64 -2.92 -3.87 -2.73
CA MET A 64 -3.13 -2.42 -2.74
C MET A 64 -3.06 -1.86 -1.32
N CYS A 65 -3.68 -2.53 -0.35
CA CYS A 65 -3.66 -2.08 1.04
C CYS A 65 -2.23 -2.04 1.60
N THR A 66 -1.46 -3.08 1.34
CA THR A 66 -0.07 -3.19 1.76
C THR A 66 0.84 -2.16 1.10
N ASP A 67 0.66 -1.87 -0.19
CA ASP A 67 1.48 -0.83 -0.85
C ASP A 67 1.19 0.57 -0.27
N VAL A 68 -0.07 0.89 0.03
CA VAL A 68 -0.43 2.16 0.67
C VAL A 68 0.12 2.25 2.09
N ASP A 69 0.03 1.17 2.85
CA ASP A 69 0.59 1.10 4.21
C ASP A 69 2.12 1.28 4.22
N ARG A 70 2.83 0.63 3.28
CA ARG A 70 4.27 0.84 3.09
C ARG A 70 4.59 2.31 2.79
N ASN A 71 3.78 2.96 1.97
CA ASN A 71 3.93 4.38 1.64
C ASN A 71 3.71 5.30 2.85
N ASP A 72 2.73 5.00 3.70
CA ASP A 72 2.56 5.75 4.95
C ASP A 72 3.81 5.60 5.83
N LYS A 73 4.33 4.39 5.99
CA LYS A 73 5.57 4.15 6.75
C LYS A 73 6.77 4.88 6.14
N ALA A 74 6.91 4.93 4.82
CA ALA A 74 8.04 5.57 4.16
C ALA A 74 8.18 7.08 4.46
N ARG A 75 7.12 7.75 4.93
CA ARG A 75 7.18 9.15 5.38
C ARG A 75 7.94 9.32 6.70
N VAL A 76 7.86 8.33 7.59
CA VAL A 76 8.34 8.42 8.98
C VAL A 76 9.47 7.43 9.30
N CYS A 77 9.73 6.47 8.41
CA CYS A 77 10.74 5.44 8.58
C CYS A 77 12.08 5.79 7.92
N VAL A 78 13.15 5.21 8.44
CA VAL A 78 14.49 5.25 7.85
C VAL A 78 14.43 4.63 6.46
N PRO A 79 15.02 5.25 5.43
CA PRO A 79 14.94 4.69 4.10
C PRO A 79 15.45 3.25 4.01
N GLY A 80 14.73 2.41 3.27
CA GLY A 80 15.02 0.98 3.12
C GLY A 80 14.75 0.12 4.36
N SER A 81 14.09 0.65 5.41
CA SER A 81 13.73 -0.12 6.60
C SER A 81 12.30 -0.66 6.61
N VAL A 82 11.48 -0.31 5.60
CA VAL A 82 10.08 -0.75 5.49
C VAL A 82 10.03 -2.13 4.84
N GLU A 83 9.60 -3.13 5.61
CA GLU A 83 9.62 -4.54 5.24
C GLU A 83 8.22 -5.17 5.44
N VAL A 84 7.86 -6.07 4.53
CA VAL A 84 6.70 -6.96 4.69
C VAL A 84 7.19 -8.28 5.27
N LEU A 85 6.92 -8.49 6.56
CA LEU A 85 7.42 -9.62 7.34
C LEU A 85 6.67 -10.92 7.03
N ALA A 86 5.37 -10.81 6.80
CA ALA A 86 4.50 -11.91 6.40
C ALA A 86 3.48 -11.38 5.40
N ARG A 87 3.16 -12.23 4.41
CA ARG A 87 2.24 -11.87 3.32
C ARG A 87 1.16 -12.92 3.18
N ARG A 88 -0.10 -12.49 3.07
CA ARG A 88 -1.30 -13.33 2.95
C ARG A 88 -1.33 -14.43 4.01
N GLN A 89 -0.90 -14.09 5.24
CA GLN A 89 -0.93 -15.02 6.35
C GLN A 89 -2.38 -15.27 6.75
N ILE A 90 -2.72 -16.55 6.92
CA ILE A 90 -4.06 -16.95 7.35
C ILE A 90 -4.20 -16.72 8.86
N GLU A 91 -5.18 -15.93 9.25
CA GLU A 91 -5.54 -15.68 10.64
C GLU A 91 -7.00 -16.08 10.89
N PRO A 92 -7.24 -17.20 11.61
CA PRO A 92 -8.58 -17.64 11.95
C PRO A 92 -9.10 -16.91 13.19
N TYR A 93 -10.35 -16.46 13.10
CA TYR A 93 -11.14 -15.89 14.19
C TYR A 93 -12.34 -16.81 14.51
N SER A 94 -13.16 -16.41 15.46
CA SER A 94 -14.29 -17.23 15.96
C SER A 94 -15.30 -17.58 14.87
N ARG A 95 -15.61 -16.66 13.95
CA ARG A 95 -16.58 -16.85 12.86
C ARG A 95 -16.01 -16.71 11.45
N LEU A 96 -14.82 -16.11 11.32
CA LEU A 96 -14.24 -15.71 10.04
C LEU A 96 -12.78 -16.12 9.94
N ILE A 97 -12.26 -16.18 8.72
CA ILE A 97 -10.84 -16.31 8.40
C ILE A 97 -10.44 -15.11 7.56
N HIS A 98 -9.30 -14.51 7.89
CA HIS A 98 -8.73 -13.37 7.16
C HIS A 98 -7.37 -13.69 6.57
N THR A 99 -7.04 -13.04 5.45
CA THR A 99 -5.65 -12.90 5.01
C THR A 99 -5.07 -11.59 5.53
N VAL A 100 -3.89 -11.67 6.14
CA VAL A 100 -3.25 -10.55 6.84
C VAL A 100 -1.82 -10.40 6.34
N ASP A 101 -1.43 -9.17 6.02
CA ASP A 101 -0.04 -8.79 5.81
C ASP A 101 0.51 -8.18 7.10
N HIS A 102 1.78 -8.41 7.40
CA HIS A 102 2.47 -7.81 8.55
C HIS A 102 3.57 -6.89 8.04
N VAL A 103 3.43 -5.58 8.26
CA VAL A 103 4.37 -4.58 7.75
C VAL A 103 5.06 -3.88 8.90
N ARG A 104 6.39 -3.78 8.83
CA ARG A 104 7.21 -3.11 9.85
C ARG A 104 8.11 -2.07 9.19
N GLY A 105 8.36 -0.97 9.88
CA GLY A 105 9.41 -0.01 9.53
C GLY A 105 10.18 0.45 10.76
N ARG A 106 11.41 0.94 10.57
CA ARG A 106 12.19 1.57 11.64
C ARG A 106 11.99 3.07 11.60
N LEU A 107 11.41 3.67 12.63
CA LEU A 107 11.19 5.11 12.74
C LEU A 107 12.51 5.89 12.64
N ARG A 108 12.48 7.00 11.89
CA ARG A 108 13.61 7.93 11.83
C ARG A 108 13.91 8.52 13.21
N PRO A 109 15.17 8.92 13.49
CA PRO A 109 15.56 9.50 14.78
C PRO A 109 14.72 10.71 15.21
N ASP A 110 14.28 11.52 14.25
CA ASP A 110 13.51 12.76 14.41
C ASP A 110 11.98 12.54 14.43
N ARG A 111 11.52 11.29 14.52
CA ARG A 111 10.09 10.92 14.50
C ARG A 111 9.70 10.12 15.72
N ASP A 112 8.44 10.25 16.10
CA ASP A 112 7.84 9.56 17.25
C ASP A 112 6.58 8.75 16.88
N ALA A 113 5.88 8.28 17.92
CA ALA A 113 4.68 7.47 17.75
C ALA A 113 3.47 8.26 17.24
N LEU A 114 3.39 9.56 17.51
CA LEU A 114 2.32 10.43 17.00
C LEU A 114 2.54 10.72 15.52
N ASP A 115 3.79 10.96 15.09
CA ASP A 115 4.12 11.03 13.66
C ASP A 115 3.65 9.75 12.95
N ALA A 116 3.97 8.59 13.53
CA ALA A 116 3.55 7.30 13.00
C ALA A 116 2.02 7.19 12.90
N PHE A 117 1.29 7.49 13.97
CA PHE A 117 -0.17 7.45 13.99
C PHE A 117 -0.80 8.38 12.94
N LEU A 118 -0.47 9.68 12.99
CA LEU A 118 -1.05 10.70 12.11
C LEU A 118 -0.77 10.43 10.64
N THR A 119 0.41 9.90 10.34
CA THR A 119 0.81 9.59 8.97
C THR A 119 0.00 8.45 8.36
N HIS A 120 -0.42 7.48 9.17
CA HIS A 120 -1.25 6.36 8.71
C HIS A 120 -2.74 6.74 8.66
N MET A 121 -3.14 7.90 9.21
CA MET A 121 -4.55 8.32 9.24
C MET A 121 -5.11 8.54 7.81
N TRP A 122 -6.24 7.94 7.44
CA TRP A 122 -6.82 6.71 8.01
C TRP A 122 -6.48 5.51 7.13
N ALA A 123 -6.65 4.32 7.68
CA ALA A 123 -6.30 3.09 7.00
C ALA A 123 -7.05 2.96 5.66
N VAL A 124 -6.32 2.49 4.65
CA VAL A 124 -6.85 2.27 3.29
C VAL A 124 -7.97 1.24 3.27
N THR A 125 -7.93 0.25 4.16
CA THR A 125 -8.93 -0.81 4.35
C THR A 125 -10.33 -0.29 4.69
N VAL A 126 -10.43 0.95 5.15
CA VAL A 126 -11.70 1.60 5.51
C VAL A 126 -11.96 2.89 4.74
N THR A 127 -11.00 3.37 3.94
CA THR A 127 -11.12 4.60 3.15
C THR A 127 -11.06 4.30 1.66
N GLY A 128 -9.89 3.91 1.17
CA GLY A 128 -9.59 3.57 -0.22
C GLY A 128 -8.30 4.22 -0.72
N ALA A 129 -7.96 4.00 -2.00
CA ALA A 129 -6.75 4.51 -2.62
C ALA A 129 -7.04 5.14 -4.01
N PRO A 130 -6.46 6.30 -4.36
CA PRO A 130 -5.62 7.16 -3.53
C PRO A 130 -6.37 7.78 -2.34
N LYS A 131 -5.75 7.81 -1.14
CA LYS A 131 -6.46 8.11 0.12
C LYS A 131 -7.30 9.38 0.10
N ARG A 132 -6.73 10.50 -0.38
CA ARG A 132 -7.43 11.80 -0.37
C ARG A 132 -8.67 11.78 -1.25
N ALA A 133 -8.55 11.21 -2.45
CA ALA A 133 -9.68 11.07 -3.38
C ALA A 133 -10.74 10.13 -2.81
N ALA A 134 -10.32 9.02 -2.21
CA ALA A 134 -11.24 8.07 -1.57
C ALA A 134 -11.99 8.68 -0.38
N ILE A 135 -11.31 9.44 0.47
CA ILE A 135 -11.94 10.15 1.61
C ILE A 135 -12.92 11.21 1.11
N ALA A 136 -12.56 11.98 0.08
CA ALA A 136 -13.48 12.95 -0.54
C ALA A 136 -14.71 12.26 -1.13
N PHE A 137 -14.52 11.14 -1.85
CA PHE A 137 -15.61 10.34 -2.39
C PHE A 137 -16.54 9.84 -1.27
N VAL A 138 -15.99 9.32 -0.18
CA VAL A 138 -16.76 8.89 0.99
C VAL A 138 -17.59 10.04 1.57
N GLU A 139 -17.01 11.23 1.74
CA GLU A 139 -17.71 12.40 2.27
C GLU A 139 -18.87 12.85 1.37
N GLU A 140 -18.70 12.74 0.06
CA GLU A 140 -19.73 13.10 -0.92
C GLU A 140 -20.88 12.08 -1.00
N HIS A 141 -20.62 10.80 -0.69
CA HIS A 141 -21.57 9.70 -0.91
C HIS A 141 -22.20 9.15 0.36
N GLU A 142 -21.55 9.26 1.53
CA GLU A 142 -22.13 8.81 2.80
C GLU A 142 -23.08 9.88 3.36
N ARG A 143 -24.31 9.46 3.67
CA ARG A 143 -25.37 10.37 4.17
C ARG A 143 -25.12 10.93 5.58
N SER A 144 -24.09 10.45 6.27
CA SER A 144 -23.85 10.81 7.67
C SER A 144 -22.39 10.60 8.06
N PRO A 145 -21.84 11.44 8.96
CA PRO A 145 -20.46 11.33 9.39
C PRO A 145 -20.20 9.98 10.05
N ARG A 146 -19.01 9.42 9.81
CA ARG A 146 -18.61 8.11 10.32
C ARG A 146 -18.43 8.06 11.83
N ARG A 147 -18.23 9.22 12.48
CA ARG A 147 -17.89 9.33 13.91
C ARG A 147 -16.71 8.42 14.24
N TRP A 148 -16.94 7.32 14.96
CA TRP A 148 -15.92 6.35 15.33
C TRP A 148 -15.63 5.32 14.24
N TYR A 149 -16.52 5.07 13.29
CA TYR A 149 -16.29 4.03 12.28
C TYR A 149 -15.06 4.34 11.41
N GLY A 150 -14.10 3.41 11.36
CA GLY A 150 -12.84 3.58 10.63
C GLY A 150 -11.80 4.50 11.31
N GLY A 151 -12.07 4.95 12.53
CA GLY A 151 -11.09 5.60 13.40
C GLY A 151 -10.17 4.61 14.12
N ALA A 152 -9.66 4.98 15.29
CA ALA A 152 -8.84 4.09 16.11
C ALA A 152 -9.12 4.26 17.62
N VAL A 153 -8.94 3.17 18.36
CA VAL A 153 -8.95 3.13 19.83
C VAL A 153 -7.69 2.42 20.31
N GLY A 154 -7.11 2.88 21.42
CA GLY A 154 -5.87 2.31 21.91
C GLY A 154 -5.27 3.03 23.10
N ARG A 155 -3.99 2.81 23.33
CA ARG A 155 -3.21 3.45 24.39
C ARG A 155 -1.95 4.11 23.86
N ILE A 156 -1.61 5.24 24.46
CA ILE A 156 -0.34 5.94 24.28
C ILE A 156 0.36 5.95 25.64
N GLY A 157 1.58 5.44 25.71
CA GLY A 157 2.40 5.40 26.91
C GLY A 157 3.33 6.62 27.00
N PHE A 158 3.66 7.04 28.21
CA PHE A 158 4.67 8.10 28.45
C PHE A 158 6.09 7.69 28.04
N ASP A 159 6.32 6.40 27.83
CA ASP A 159 7.56 5.84 27.28
C ASP A 159 7.62 5.95 25.74
N GLY A 160 6.59 6.52 25.10
CA GLY A 160 6.48 6.63 23.66
C GLY A 160 5.86 5.40 22.98
N ALA A 161 5.41 4.39 23.75
CA ALA A 161 4.73 3.25 23.19
C ALA A 161 3.33 3.63 22.69
N LEU A 162 2.92 3.04 21.57
CA LEU A 162 1.60 3.21 21.00
C LEU A 162 1.04 1.85 20.61
N GLU A 163 -0.18 1.56 21.02
CA GLU A 163 -0.90 0.37 20.56
C GLU A 163 -2.34 0.78 20.24
N THR A 164 -2.72 0.66 18.98
CA THR A 164 -4.04 1.06 18.50
C THR A 164 -4.64 -0.01 17.60
N ALA A 165 -5.95 -0.16 17.69
CA ALA A 165 -6.76 -0.96 16.78
C ALA A 165 -7.74 -0.04 16.05
N LEU A 166 -8.07 -0.38 14.81
CA LEU A 166 -9.13 0.33 14.09
C LEU A 166 -10.46 0.13 14.79
N THR A 167 -11.33 1.10 14.79
CA THR A 167 -12.72 0.97 15.29
C THR A 167 -13.61 0.36 14.21
N LEU A 168 -13.27 -0.87 13.86
CA LEU A 168 -14.06 -1.79 13.05
C LEU A 168 -14.73 -2.81 13.95
N ARG A 169 -15.79 -3.44 13.45
CA ARG A 169 -16.61 -4.38 14.23
C ARG A 169 -16.93 -3.84 15.64
N THR A 170 -17.42 -2.60 15.67
CA THR A 170 -17.67 -1.84 16.90
C THR A 170 -19.11 -1.31 16.88
N VAL A 171 -19.81 -1.50 18.00
CA VAL A 171 -21.10 -0.91 18.33
C VAL A 171 -20.85 0.43 19.03
N GLN A 172 -21.45 1.49 18.52
CA GLN A 172 -21.57 2.77 19.23
C GLN A 172 -22.93 2.82 19.92
N ILE A 173 -22.95 2.94 21.24
CA ILE A 173 -24.16 3.11 22.03
C ILE A 173 -24.22 4.55 22.51
N ARG A 174 -25.26 5.28 22.16
CA ARG A 174 -25.47 6.66 22.60
C ARG A 174 -26.95 6.91 22.79
N ASP A 175 -27.33 7.50 23.93
CA ASP A 175 -28.71 7.86 24.25
C ASP A 175 -29.71 6.69 24.05
N GLY A 176 -29.29 5.47 24.42
CA GLY A 176 -30.10 4.26 24.29
C GLY A 176 -30.14 3.64 22.89
N VAL A 177 -29.45 4.22 21.90
CA VAL A 177 -29.39 3.71 20.52
C VAL A 177 -28.06 3.02 20.27
N ALA A 178 -28.09 1.74 19.91
CA ALA A 178 -26.93 0.99 19.44
C ALA A 178 -26.82 1.10 17.91
N THR A 179 -25.71 1.64 17.43
CA THR A 179 -25.41 1.80 16.00
C THR A 179 -24.26 0.89 15.61
N VAL A 180 -24.47 0.08 14.57
CA VAL A 180 -23.44 -0.74 13.92
C VAL A 180 -23.25 -0.23 12.50
N ARG A 181 -22.02 0.17 12.16
CA ARG A 181 -21.64 0.52 10.78
C ARG A 181 -20.69 -0.54 10.24
N ALA A 182 -20.95 -0.98 9.02
CA ALA A 182 -20.12 -1.92 8.28
C ALA A 182 -19.95 -1.41 6.83
N GLY A 183 -18.93 -1.90 6.16
CA GLY A 183 -18.60 -1.56 4.78
C GLY A 183 -17.80 -2.67 4.11
N ALA A 184 -17.60 -2.51 2.81
CA ALA A 184 -16.84 -3.42 1.97
C ALA A 184 -15.87 -2.64 1.07
N THR A 185 -14.82 -3.32 0.61
CA THR A 185 -13.87 -2.74 -0.34
C THR A 185 -14.47 -2.82 -1.73
N LEU A 186 -14.59 -1.69 -2.41
CA LEU A 186 -15.17 -1.64 -3.75
C LEU A 186 -14.06 -1.56 -4.80
N LEU A 187 -14.00 -2.57 -5.67
CA LEU A 187 -13.18 -2.58 -6.87
C LEU A 187 -14.04 -2.37 -8.13
N PHE A 188 -13.37 -2.16 -9.26
CA PHE A 188 -14.04 -2.02 -10.56
C PHE A 188 -14.89 -3.25 -10.92
N ASP A 189 -14.42 -4.45 -10.56
CA ASP A 189 -15.05 -5.74 -10.82
C ASP A 189 -15.86 -6.28 -9.62
N SER A 190 -16.15 -5.45 -8.61
CA SER A 190 -17.03 -5.82 -7.49
C SER A 190 -18.47 -6.08 -7.95
N ASP A 191 -19.10 -7.12 -7.40
CA ASP A 191 -20.52 -7.40 -7.59
C ASP A 191 -21.34 -6.72 -6.48
N PRO A 192 -22.24 -5.77 -6.80
CA PRO A 192 -22.94 -4.99 -5.78
C PRO A 192 -23.71 -5.82 -4.74
N ARG A 193 -24.28 -6.97 -5.13
CA ARG A 193 -25.06 -7.82 -4.23
C ARG A 193 -24.15 -8.61 -3.29
N ALA A 194 -23.01 -9.08 -3.81
CA ALA A 194 -22.00 -9.74 -2.99
C ALA A 194 -21.40 -8.78 -1.96
N GLU A 195 -21.12 -7.53 -2.34
CA GLU A 195 -20.59 -6.52 -1.41
C GLU A 195 -21.62 -6.16 -0.32
N GLU A 196 -22.91 -6.04 -0.68
CA GLU A 196 -23.99 -5.85 0.30
C GLU A 196 -24.06 -7.01 1.30
N ALA A 197 -24.09 -8.25 0.81
CA ALA A 197 -24.10 -9.45 1.66
C ALA A 197 -22.85 -9.53 2.57
N GLU A 198 -21.69 -9.09 2.10
CA GLU A 198 -20.49 -9.00 2.92
C GLU A 198 -20.64 -8.00 4.07
N THR A 199 -21.27 -6.83 3.83
CA THR A 199 -21.52 -5.86 4.90
C THR A 199 -22.45 -6.41 5.99
N GLU A 200 -23.50 -7.14 5.60
CA GLU A 200 -24.42 -7.81 6.52
C GLU A 200 -23.70 -8.88 7.33
N LEU A 201 -22.89 -9.72 6.67
CA LEU A 201 -22.08 -10.74 7.34
C LEU A 201 -21.12 -10.10 8.35
N LYS A 202 -20.49 -8.98 8.00
CA LYS A 202 -19.59 -8.23 8.91
C LYS A 202 -20.33 -7.69 10.13
N ALA A 203 -21.58 -7.25 9.97
CA ALA A 203 -22.39 -6.66 11.04
C ALA A 203 -23.10 -7.71 11.92
N SER A 204 -23.46 -8.88 11.38
CA SER A 204 -24.29 -9.91 12.03
C SER A 204 -23.88 -10.22 13.47
N ALA A 205 -22.59 -10.51 13.71
CA ALA A 205 -22.09 -10.87 15.04
C ALA A 205 -22.31 -9.78 16.11
N LEU A 206 -22.38 -8.50 15.71
CA LEU A 206 -22.64 -7.39 16.62
C LEU A 206 -24.13 -7.16 16.82
N LEU A 207 -24.93 -7.32 15.77
CA LEU A 207 -26.39 -7.24 15.84
C LEU A 207 -26.92 -8.34 16.77
N ASP A 208 -26.47 -9.59 16.58
CA ASP A 208 -26.78 -10.71 17.47
C ASP A 208 -26.42 -10.41 18.93
N ALA A 209 -25.27 -9.77 19.17
CA ALA A 209 -24.82 -9.44 20.52
C ALA A 209 -25.71 -8.39 21.19
N VAL A 210 -26.22 -7.42 20.43
CA VAL A 210 -27.15 -6.40 20.91
C VAL A 210 -28.53 -7.01 21.20
N GLU A 211 -29.04 -7.86 20.31
CA GLU A 211 -30.35 -8.51 20.46
C GLU A 211 -30.37 -9.46 21.67
N ASN A 212 -29.34 -10.31 21.81
CA ASN A 212 -29.25 -11.26 22.91
C ASN A 212 -28.99 -10.58 24.27
N ALA A 213 -28.36 -9.41 24.29
CA ALA A 213 -28.19 -8.63 25.52
C ALA A 213 -29.53 -8.11 26.08
N GLY A 214 -30.53 -7.88 25.22
CA GLY A 214 -31.88 -7.47 25.62
C GLY A 214 -32.75 -8.60 26.20
N GLY A 215 -32.42 -9.87 25.94
CA GLY A 215 -33.20 -11.04 26.35
C GLY A 215 -32.84 -11.62 27.73
N GLY A 216 -31.80 -11.13 28.40
CA GLY A 216 -31.24 -11.72 29.62
C GLY A 216 -31.90 -11.32 30.95
N GLY A 217 -33.01 -10.58 30.93
CA GLY A 217 -33.63 -10.07 32.15
C GLY A 217 -35.16 -10.17 32.10
N VAL A 218 -35.69 -11.36 32.42
CA VAL A 218 -36.86 -11.64 33.29
C VAL A 218 -37.18 -13.13 33.12
N GLY A 219 -36.70 -13.94 34.05
CA GLY A 219 -37.10 -15.33 34.23
C GLY A 219 -37.05 -15.63 35.72
N GLY A 220 -38.11 -15.20 36.42
CA GLY A 220 -38.30 -15.46 37.84
C GLY A 220 -38.28 -16.96 38.12
N GLY A 221 -37.65 -17.32 39.23
CA GLY A 221 -37.75 -18.67 39.77
C GLY A 221 -39.18 -18.95 40.20
N ASP A 222 -39.71 -20.06 39.72
CA ASP A 222 -40.72 -20.83 40.43
C ASP A 222 -40.19 -22.24 40.60
N GLY A 223 -40.17 -22.68 41.86
CA GLY A 223 -39.72 -23.99 42.26
C GLY A 223 -40.82 -25.03 42.17
N ASP A 224 -40.40 -26.26 41.91
CA ASP A 224 -41.00 -27.50 42.39
C ASP A 224 -39.86 -28.55 42.30
N GLY A 225 -39.38 -29.21 43.34
CA GLY A 225 -40.14 -29.93 44.36
C GLY A 225 -40.12 -31.43 44.01
N GLY A 226 -38.99 -32.12 44.21
CA GLY A 226 -38.87 -33.55 43.89
C GLY A 226 -37.71 -34.22 44.62
N VAL A 227 -38.00 -34.74 45.81
CA VAL A 227 -37.10 -35.54 46.67
C VAL A 227 -36.97 -36.96 46.12
N GLY A 228 -35.75 -37.49 46.14
CA GLY A 228 -35.47 -38.92 45.95
C GLY A 228 -33.98 -39.21 46.06
N GLY A 229 -33.51 -39.56 47.26
CA GLY A 229 -32.12 -39.94 47.54
C GLY A 229 -31.89 -41.45 47.44
N ASP A 230 -30.68 -41.81 47.02
CA ASP A 230 -29.80 -42.87 47.55
C ASP A 230 -28.54 -42.82 46.65
N GLY A 231 -27.29 -42.75 47.12
CA GLY A 231 -26.70 -43.56 48.18
C GLY A 231 -25.79 -44.60 47.50
N GLY A 232 -24.51 -44.28 47.27
CA GLY A 232 -23.59 -45.20 46.57
C GLY A 232 -22.18 -44.66 46.40
N ASP A 233 -21.37 -44.83 47.43
CA ASP A 233 -19.93 -44.62 47.52
C ASP A 233 -19.15 -45.51 46.53
N SER A 234 -18.15 -44.96 45.83
CA SER A 234 -16.90 -45.69 45.56
C SER A 234 -15.80 -44.77 45.02
N ALA A 235 -14.71 -44.74 45.78
CA ALA A 235 -13.43 -44.13 45.47
C ALA A 235 -12.76 -44.70 44.21
N GLY A 236 -11.87 -43.91 43.59
CA GLY A 236 -10.87 -44.48 42.70
C GLY A 236 -10.13 -43.51 41.79
N ALA A 237 -8.89 -43.21 42.19
CA ALA A 237 -7.73 -42.90 41.34
C ALA A 237 -7.68 -41.55 40.61
N GLY A 238 -6.74 -40.72 41.07
CA GLY A 238 -6.26 -39.54 40.35
C GLY A 238 -5.30 -39.85 39.21
N ARG A 239 -4.97 -38.80 38.47
CA ARG A 239 -3.78 -38.55 37.63
C ARG A 239 -3.93 -37.13 37.09
N GLU A 240 -3.23 -36.16 37.66
CA GLU A 240 -1.93 -35.66 37.17
C GLU A 240 -2.05 -35.03 35.77
N GLY A 241 -1.96 -33.69 35.73
CA GLY A 241 -1.63 -32.96 34.50
C GLY A 241 -0.12 -32.98 34.22
N PRO A 242 0.29 -32.48 33.04
CA PRO A 242 1.48 -31.63 32.98
C PRO A 242 1.22 -30.42 32.06
N ALA A 243 1.63 -29.19 32.38
CA ALA A 243 2.97 -28.67 32.65
C ALA A 243 3.92 -28.72 31.43
N ARG A 244 4.12 -27.52 30.86
CA ARG A 244 5.32 -26.96 30.22
C ARG A 244 6.45 -27.94 29.84
N GLY A 245 6.72 -28.04 28.53
CA GLY A 245 7.99 -28.51 27.98
C GLY A 245 8.68 -27.39 27.19
N ALA A 246 9.85 -26.96 27.68
CA ALA A 246 10.80 -26.11 26.98
C ALA A 246 12.05 -26.94 26.60
N ARG A 247 12.74 -26.50 25.54
CA ARG A 247 14.02 -26.98 24.97
C ARG A 247 13.87 -28.20 24.06
N GLY A 248 14.50 -28.29 22.89
CA GLY A 248 15.44 -27.43 22.19
C GLY A 248 15.79 -28.10 20.86
N GLY A 249 16.14 -27.31 19.84
CA GLY A 249 16.51 -27.83 18.53
C GLY A 249 17.25 -26.75 17.74
N ALA A 250 18.56 -26.69 17.95
CA ALA A 250 19.45 -25.82 17.19
C ALA A 250 19.52 -26.30 15.73
N GLY A 251 18.76 -25.63 14.86
CA GLY A 251 18.84 -25.77 13.41
C GLY A 251 19.52 -24.55 12.81
N ARG A 252 20.85 -24.58 12.70
CA ARG A 252 21.60 -23.68 11.81
C ARG A 252 21.15 -23.93 10.37
N ARG A 253 20.48 -22.96 9.73
CA ARG A 253 20.52 -22.81 8.26
C ARG A 253 20.64 -21.33 7.87
N ALA A 254 21.60 -21.14 6.98
CA ALA A 254 22.19 -19.93 6.45
C ALA A 254 21.19 -18.83 6.07
N GLY A 255 21.45 -17.62 6.57
CA GLY A 255 20.91 -16.39 5.99
C GLY A 255 21.47 -16.18 4.58
N HIS A 256 20.57 -16.04 3.61
CA HIS A 256 20.87 -15.41 2.33
C HIS A 256 20.46 -13.93 2.43
N GLY A 257 21.24 -13.16 3.19
CA GLY A 257 21.27 -11.70 3.11
C GLY A 257 22.17 -11.31 1.95
N GLY A 258 21.66 -11.39 0.73
CA GLY A 258 22.33 -10.92 -0.47
C GLY A 258 22.23 -9.40 -0.58
N GLY A 259 22.90 -8.66 0.31
CA GLY A 259 23.15 -7.25 0.11
C GLY A 259 23.94 -7.09 -1.19
N LEU A 260 23.31 -6.47 -2.19
CA LEU A 260 23.97 -6.08 -3.43
C LEU A 260 25.13 -5.14 -3.07
N ARG A 261 26.35 -5.67 -3.02
CA ARG A 261 27.56 -4.85 -2.97
C ARG A 261 27.59 -4.04 -4.25
N ALA A 262 27.55 -2.72 -4.09
CA ALA A 262 27.81 -1.75 -5.15
C ALA A 262 29.13 -2.15 -5.83
N GLY A 263 29.05 -2.40 -7.14
CA GLY A 263 30.23 -2.64 -7.95
C GLY A 263 31.05 -1.36 -8.01
N ASP A 264 32.35 -1.52 -7.80
CA ASP A 264 33.36 -0.49 -8.02
C ASP A 264 33.26 0.03 -9.46
N GLY A 265 32.85 1.29 -9.58
CA GLY A 265 32.74 1.98 -10.86
C GLY A 265 32.00 3.31 -10.72
N ALA A 266 32.77 4.39 -10.61
CA ALA A 266 32.39 5.81 -10.71
C ALA A 266 31.91 6.51 -9.43
N ALA A 267 32.83 6.70 -8.48
CA ALA A 267 32.80 7.85 -7.57
C ALA A 267 33.74 8.95 -8.10
N GLU A 268 33.31 9.68 -9.13
CA GLU A 268 33.90 10.97 -9.50
C GLU A 268 32.80 12.03 -9.44
N SER A 269 32.65 12.64 -8.25
CA SER A 269 32.06 13.97 -7.93
C SER A 269 31.23 14.03 -6.62
N GLY A 270 31.90 13.96 -5.47
CA GLY A 270 31.70 14.84 -4.29
C GLY A 270 30.37 15.06 -3.55
N ARG A 271 29.17 14.82 -4.09
CA ARG A 271 27.88 14.97 -3.36
C ARG A 271 26.79 14.02 -3.87
N PRO A 272 25.82 13.59 -3.03
CA PRO A 272 24.69 12.78 -3.50
C PRO A 272 23.88 13.53 -4.59
N PRO A 273 23.36 12.84 -5.61
CA PRO A 273 22.48 13.44 -6.61
C PRO A 273 21.23 14.00 -5.95
N ARG A 274 20.84 15.23 -6.29
CA ARG A 274 19.62 15.88 -5.79
C ARG A 274 18.48 15.58 -6.74
N VAL A 275 17.41 14.99 -6.21
CA VAL A 275 16.21 14.64 -6.97
C VAL A 275 15.05 15.48 -6.48
N LEU A 276 14.38 16.17 -7.40
CA LEU A 276 13.09 16.78 -7.14
C LEU A 276 11.99 15.81 -7.58
N LEU A 277 11.22 15.31 -6.63
CA LEU A 277 10.06 14.45 -6.87
C LEU A 277 8.78 15.29 -6.85
N VAL A 278 8.06 15.32 -7.98
CA VAL A 278 6.76 15.98 -8.10
C VAL A 278 5.66 15.01 -7.65
N ASP A 279 5.00 15.32 -6.53
CA ASP A 279 3.85 14.59 -5.96
C ASP A 279 2.54 14.98 -6.69
N HIS A 280 2.06 14.12 -7.57
CA HIS A 280 0.75 14.22 -8.22
C HIS A 280 -0.38 13.58 -7.39
N GLN A 281 -0.24 13.57 -6.06
CA GLN A 281 -1.26 13.13 -5.09
C GLN A 281 -1.56 11.63 -5.12
N ASP A 282 -0.57 10.81 -5.47
CA ASP A 282 -0.67 9.35 -5.45
C ASP A 282 -0.37 8.76 -4.06
N SER A 283 -0.80 7.52 -3.83
CA SER A 283 -0.54 6.80 -2.57
C SER A 283 0.75 5.98 -2.55
N PHE A 284 1.66 6.18 -3.51
CA PHE A 284 2.96 5.48 -3.57
C PHE A 284 4.18 6.42 -3.64
N VAL A 285 3.97 7.74 -3.63
CA VAL A 285 5.04 8.75 -3.81
C VAL A 285 6.16 8.62 -2.78
N HIS A 286 5.86 8.29 -1.53
CA HIS A 286 6.89 8.18 -0.49
C HIS A 286 7.67 6.87 -0.57
N MET A 287 7.06 5.80 -1.07
CA MET A 287 7.81 4.58 -1.43
C MET A 287 8.75 4.83 -2.61
N LEU A 288 8.31 5.60 -3.61
CA LEU A 288 9.18 5.99 -4.70
C LEU A 288 10.35 6.87 -4.21
N ALA A 289 10.07 7.85 -3.34
CA ALA A 289 11.08 8.66 -2.67
C ALA A 289 12.05 7.82 -1.82
N ASP A 290 11.55 6.80 -1.15
CA ASP A 290 12.36 5.84 -0.39
C ASP A 290 13.35 5.11 -1.30
N TYR A 291 12.90 4.57 -2.45
CA TYR A 291 13.78 3.88 -3.41
C TYR A 291 14.84 4.82 -3.99
N LEU A 292 14.48 6.09 -4.26
CA LEU A 292 15.42 7.12 -4.70
C LEU A 292 16.50 7.39 -3.64
N ARG A 293 16.12 7.48 -2.37
CA ARG A 293 17.09 7.62 -1.25
C ARG A 293 17.98 6.40 -1.09
N GLN A 294 17.44 5.20 -1.24
CA GLN A 294 18.22 3.95 -1.25
C GLN A 294 19.21 3.89 -2.43
N ALA A 295 18.89 4.53 -3.56
CA ALA A 295 19.80 4.71 -4.69
C ALA A 295 20.90 5.78 -4.45
N GLY A 296 20.94 6.39 -3.27
CA GLY A 296 21.96 7.37 -2.89
C GLY A 296 21.60 8.82 -3.22
N ALA A 297 20.36 9.09 -3.63
CA ALA A 297 19.91 10.46 -3.90
C ALA A 297 19.45 11.19 -2.64
N GLU A 298 19.69 12.50 -2.61
CA GLU A 298 18.96 13.43 -1.74
C GLU A 298 17.63 13.78 -2.42
N VAL A 299 16.50 13.56 -1.74
CA VAL A 299 15.17 13.71 -2.35
C VAL A 299 14.36 14.78 -1.64
N VAL A 300 14.02 15.82 -2.39
CA VAL A 300 12.99 16.81 -2.02
C VAL A 300 11.69 16.47 -2.76
N THR A 301 10.55 16.64 -2.09
CA THR A 301 9.24 16.30 -2.67
C THR A 301 8.34 17.52 -2.62
N TYR A 302 7.83 17.93 -3.77
CA TYR A 302 6.90 19.04 -3.91
C TYR A 302 5.61 18.58 -4.53
N ARG A 303 4.49 19.03 -3.99
CA ARG A 303 3.18 18.77 -4.58
C ARG A 303 3.03 19.54 -5.90
N ALA A 304 2.48 18.88 -6.90
CA ALA A 304 2.17 19.49 -8.19
C ALA A 304 1.35 20.79 -8.02
N GLY A 305 1.56 21.74 -8.95
CA GLY A 305 1.03 23.11 -8.86
C GLY A 305 1.97 24.12 -8.20
N PHE A 306 3.23 23.75 -7.98
CA PHE A 306 4.28 24.70 -7.55
C PHE A 306 4.69 25.65 -8.71
N PRO A 307 5.18 26.86 -8.41
CA PRO A 307 5.63 27.80 -9.44
C PRO A 307 6.88 27.27 -10.18
N PRO A 308 6.99 27.38 -11.52
CA PRO A 308 8.12 26.85 -12.28
C PRO A 308 9.52 27.29 -11.79
N ALA A 309 9.63 28.52 -11.28
CA ALA A 309 10.87 29.06 -10.70
C ALA A 309 11.44 28.21 -9.54
N LEU A 310 10.62 27.37 -8.91
CA LEU A 310 11.09 26.44 -7.88
C LEU A 310 12.13 25.44 -8.43
N LEU A 311 12.05 25.07 -9.71
CA LEU A 311 13.07 24.20 -10.32
C LEU A 311 14.45 24.87 -10.35
N ASP A 312 14.48 26.19 -10.54
CA ASP A 312 15.71 26.98 -10.50
C ASP A 312 16.25 27.10 -9.08
N ASP A 313 15.39 27.39 -8.11
CA ASP A 313 15.75 27.53 -6.70
C ASP A 313 16.30 26.21 -6.13
N GLU A 314 15.65 25.09 -6.47
CA GLU A 314 16.06 23.77 -6.00
C GLU A 314 17.25 23.22 -6.76
N ASN A 315 17.48 23.61 -8.01
CA ASN A 315 18.58 23.14 -8.86
C ASN A 315 18.83 21.60 -8.75
N PRO A 316 17.83 20.77 -9.10
CA PRO A 316 17.97 19.32 -9.02
C PRO A 316 18.87 18.76 -10.13
N ASP A 317 19.48 17.60 -9.88
CA ASP A 317 20.23 16.83 -10.88
C ASP A 317 19.28 15.90 -11.69
N LEU A 318 18.08 15.62 -11.17
CA LEU A 318 17.03 14.82 -11.83
C LEU A 318 15.63 15.25 -11.35
N LEU A 319 14.71 15.42 -12.30
CA LEU A 319 13.28 15.57 -12.03
C LEU A 319 12.58 14.22 -12.11
N VAL A 320 11.83 13.86 -11.07
CA VAL A 320 10.99 12.66 -11.08
C VAL A 320 9.52 13.07 -11.03
N LEU A 321 8.75 12.59 -12.02
CA LEU A 321 7.31 12.79 -12.09
C LEU A 321 6.61 11.57 -11.50
N SER A 322 5.96 11.72 -10.34
CA SER A 322 5.30 10.61 -9.66
C SER A 322 4.07 10.11 -10.43
N PRO A 323 3.54 8.94 -10.06
CA PRO A 323 2.16 8.57 -10.39
C PRO A 323 1.15 9.58 -9.84
N GLY A 324 -0.10 9.49 -10.29
CA GLY A 324 -1.22 10.30 -9.83
C GLY A 324 -2.55 9.78 -10.38
N PRO A 325 -3.69 10.17 -9.77
CA PRO A 325 -5.02 9.90 -10.32
C PRO A 325 -5.29 10.76 -11.57
N GLY A 326 -6.41 10.53 -12.24
CA GLY A 326 -6.87 11.43 -13.31
C GLY A 326 -5.98 11.43 -14.55
N ARG A 327 -5.80 12.61 -15.15
CA ARG A 327 -5.05 12.85 -16.39
C ARG A 327 -3.87 13.79 -16.17
N PRO A 328 -2.83 13.75 -17.03
CA PRO A 328 -1.69 14.65 -16.88
C PRO A 328 -2.04 16.15 -16.92
N SER A 329 -3.09 16.50 -17.67
CA SER A 329 -3.63 17.87 -17.74
C SER A 329 -4.10 18.41 -16.38
N ASP A 330 -4.58 17.54 -15.49
CA ASP A 330 -5.17 17.93 -14.20
C ASP A 330 -4.11 18.52 -13.25
N PHE A 331 -2.83 18.28 -13.54
CA PHE A 331 -1.69 18.74 -12.75
C PHE A 331 -0.75 19.67 -13.52
N GLY A 332 -1.09 20.04 -14.77
CA GLY A 332 -0.26 20.93 -15.59
C GLY A 332 1.12 20.36 -15.92
N LEU A 333 1.24 19.05 -16.13
CA LEU A 333 2.55 18.39 -16.39
C LEU A 333 3.30 19.02 -17.57
N SER A 334 2.59 19.50 -18.59
CA SER A 334 3.20 20.13 -19.77
C SER A 334 4.07 21.32 -19.41
N GLY A 335 3.62 22.21 -18.52
CA GLY A 335 4.41 23.38 -18.10
C GLY A 335 5.64 22.99 -17.26
N VAL A 336 5.52 21.93 -16.45
CA VAL A 336 6.66 21.39 -15.69
C VAL A 336 7.71 20.79 -16.63
N LEU A 337 7.26 20.05 -17.65
CA LEU A 337 8.14 19.46 -18.67
C LEU A 337 8.80 20.52 -19.54
N ASP A 338 8.07 21.55 -19.99
CA ASP A 338 8.62 22.70 -20.71
C ASP A 338 9.80 23.30 -19.93
N THR A 339 9.59 23.58 -18.64
CA THR A 339 10.62 24.17 -17.79
C THR A 339 11.80 23.22 -17.62
N ALA A 340 11.57 21.94 -17.34
CA ALA A 340 12.66 20.97 -17.20
C ALA A 340 13.53 20.87 -18.46
N LEU A 341 12.89 20.79 -19.64
CA LEU A 341 13.60 20.60 -20.91
C LEU A 341 14.33 21.87 -21.37
N LEU A 342 13.78 23.06 -21.12
CA LEU A 342 14.48 24.33 -21.37
C LEU A 342 15.81 24.42 -20.60
N HIS A 343 15.87 23.81 -19.41
CA HIS A 343 17.06 23.77 -18.57
C HIS A 343 17.95 22.55 -18.84
N GLY A 344 17.59 21.68 -19.79
CA GLY A 344 18.30 20.43 -20.05
C GLY A 344 18.28 19.46 -18.86
N LEU A 345 17.30 19.59 -17.97
CA LEU A 345 17.15 18.78 -16.77
C LEU A 345 16.69 17.36 -17.15
N PRO A 346 17.39 16.31 -16.69
CA PRO A 346 16.93 14.94 -16.86
C PRO A 346 15.56 14.70 -16.22
N VAL A 347 14.70 13.92 -16.89
CA VAL A 347 13.34 13.62 -16.42
C VAL A 347 13.09 12.13 -16.38
N PHE A 348 12.59 11.64 -15.25
CA PHE A 348 12.10 10.28 -15.10
C PHE A 348 10.61 10.27 -14.71
N GLY A 349 9.77 9.64 -15.52
CA GLY A 349 8.32 9.53 -15.25
C GLY A 349 7.88 8.15 -14.78
N VAL A 350 6.94 8.10 -13.83
CA VAL A 350 6.27 6.86 -13.41
C VAL A 350 4.76 7.00 -13.57
N CYS A 351 4.11 6.04 -14.23
CA CYS A 351 2.68 5.97 -14.46
C CYS A 351 2.11 7.26 -15.10
N LEU A 352 1.47 8.15 -14.32
CA LEU A 352 1.03 9.47 -14.78
C LEU A 352 2.18 10.29 -15.38
N GLY A 353 3.39 10.16 -14.83
CA GLY A 353 4.59 10.80 -15.39
C GLY A 353 4.92 10.31 -16.81
N LEU A 354 4.78 9.01 -17.11
CA LEU A 354 4.93 8.49 -18.48
C LEU A 354 3.86 9.08 -19.38
N GLN A 355 2.62 9.09 -18.91
CA GLN A 355 1.47 9.58 -19.66
C GLN A 355 1.64 11.06 -20.04
N GLY A 356 2.09 11.88 -19.09
CA GLY A 356 2.36 13.30 -19.34
C GLY A 356 3.52 13.52 -20.30
N ILE A 357 4.60 12.73 -20.20
CA ILE A 357 5.71 12.78 -21.18
C ILE A 357 5.20 12.45 -22.58
N VAL A 358 4.36 11.42 -22.73
CA VAL A 358 3.81 11.04 -24.04
C VAL A 358 2.93 12.15 -24.63
N GLU A 359 2.01 12.71 -23.84
CA GLU A 359 1.15 13.82 -24.29
C GLU A 359 1.98 15.06 -24.65
N TYR A 360 3.00 15.38 -23.85
CA TYR A 360 3.88 16.52 -24.08
C TYR A 360 4.59 16.46 -25.44
N PHE A 361 5.11 15.29 -25.83
CA PHE A 361 5.74 15.10 -27.14
C PHE A 361 4.73 14.88 -28.29
N GLY A 362 3.43 15.07 -28.05
CA GLY A 362 2.38 15.01 -29.07
C GLY A 362 1.77 13.63 -29.30
N GLY A 363 2.05 12.66 -28.44
CA GLY A 363 1.33 11.38 -28.42
C GLY A 363 -0.04 11.48 -27.78
N THR A 364 -0.83 10.41 -27.87
CA THR A 364 -2.16 10.35 -27.24
C THR A 364 -2.28 9.18 -26.27
N LEU A 365 -3.22 9.31 -25.33
CA LEU A 365 -3.54 8.25 -24.36
C LEU A 365 -4.82 7.52 -24.76
N GLY A 366 -4.75 6.19 -24.76
CA GLY A 366 -5.92 5.32 -24.83
C GLY A 366 -6.38 4.89 -23.44
N THR A 367 -7.57 4.28 -23.38
CA THR A 367 -8.09 3.62 -22.18
C THR A 367 -8.09 2.11 -22.39
N LEU A 368 -7.61 1.35 -21.41
CA LEU A 368 -7.64 -0.10 -21.44
C LEU A 368 -9.10 -0.59 -21.42
N PRO A 369 -9.45 -1.67 -22.16
CA PRO A 369 -10.79 -2.26 -22.09
C PRO A 369 -11.16 -2.74 -20.68
N LEU A 370 -10.16 -3.20 -19.93
CA LEU A 370 -10.27 -3.59 -18.53
C LEU A 370 -9.21 -2.84 -17.72
N PRO A 371 -9.62 -2.04 -16.70
CA PRO A 371 -8.70 -1.41 -15.77
C PRO A 371 -7.76 -2.39 -15.07
N VAL A 372 -6.51 -1.98 -14.88
CA VAL A 372 -5.48 -2.80 -14.22
C VAL A 372 -4.99 -2.07 -12.96
N HIS A 373 -5.68 -2.30 -11.84
CA HIS A 373 -5.38 -1.73 -10.53
C HIS A 373 -5.02 -2.83 -9.53
N GLY A 374 -3.79 -2.80 -8.99
CA GLY A 374 -3.32 -3.80 -8.02
C GLY A 374 -2.96 -5.14 -8.64
N LYS A 375 -2.75 -5.20 -9.95
CA LYS A 375 -2.55 -6.46 -10.68
C LYS A 375 -1.12 -6.57 -11.24
N PRO A 376 -0.42 -7.69 -11.02
CA PRO A 376 0.91 -7.92 -11.59
C PRO A 376 0.78 -8.36 -13.05
N SER A 377 1.65 -7.85 -13.92
CA SER A 377 1.74 -8.31 -15.32
C SER A 377 3.18 -8.64 -15.69
N PRO A 378 3.42 -9.64 -16.56
CA PRO A 378 4.72 -9.81 -17.20
C PRO A 378 5.00 -8.61 -18.11
N VAL A 379 6.14 -7.96 -17.89
CA VAL A 379 6.69 -6.90 -18.72
C VAL A 379 7.89 -7.45 -19.46
N GLU A 380 7.92 -7.21 -20.77
CA GLU A 380 9.02 -7.55 -21.66
C GLU A 380 9.81 -6.28 -22.00
N VAL A 381 11.12 -6.34 -21.79
CA VAL A 381 12.07 -5.30 -22.17
C VAL A 381 12.41 -5.46 -23.65
N VAL A 382 12.21 -4.41 -24.42
CA VAL A 382 12.37 -4.41 -25.88
C VAL A 382 13.44 -3.41 -26.31
N ASP A 383 13.97 -3.59 -27.52
CA ASP A 383 14.96 -2.72 -28.15
C ASP A 383 16.18 -2.40 -27.25
N GLY A 384 16.64 -3.38 -26.48
CA GLY A 384 17.79 -3.24 -25.58
C GLY A 384 17.50 -2.50 -24.27
N GLY A 385 16.23 -2.16 -23.99
CA GLY A 385 15.76 -1.64 -22.70
C GLY A 385 16.19 -0.23 -22.34
N GLY A 386 17.17 0.35 -23.04
CA GLY A 386 17.57 1.71 -22.79
C GLY A 386 18.23 1.92 -21.42
N THR A 387 18.22 3.15 -20.92
CA THR A 387 18.98 3.54 -19.72
C THR A 387 18.42 2.88 -18.46
N VAL A 388 17.10 2.99 -18.22
CA VAL A 388 16.49 2.61 -16.94
C VAL A 388 16.37 1.09 -16.75
N PHE A 389 16.35 0.30 -17.83
CA PHE A 389 16.25 -1.17 -17.75
C PHE A 389 17.60 -1.89 -17.75
N ARG A 390 18.74 -1.18 -17.69
CA ARG A 390 20.08 -1.79 -17.69
C ARG A 390 20.24 -2.84 -16.58
N GLY A 391 20.68 -4.04 -16.96
CA GLY A 391 20.93 -5.14 -16.02
C GLY A 391 19.67 -5.79 -15.44
N LEU A 392 18.47 -5.43 -15.91
CA LEU A 392 17.24 -6.16 -15.65
C LEU A 392 17.10 -7.35 -16.62
N PRO A 393 16.39 -8.42 -16.21
CA PRO A 393 16.08 -9.51 -17.12
C PRO A 393 15.17 -9.02 -18.27
N ALA A 394 15.25 -9.70 -19.42
CA ALA A 394 14.42 -9.39 -20.58
C ALA A 394 12.91 -9.48 -20.30
N ARG A 395 12.51 -10.25 -19.30
CA ARG A 395 11.13 -10.35 -18.82
C ARG A 395 11.10 -10.40 -17.30
N PHE A 396 10.21 -9.63 -16.69
CA PHE A 396 9.98 -9.62 -15.24
C PHE A 396 8.51 -9.32 -14.92
N ARG A 397 8.11 -9.49 -13.66
CA ARG A 397 6.76 -9.11 -13.20
C ARG A 397 6.76 -7.69 -12.65
N ALA A 398 5.78 -6.89 -13.04
CA ALA A 398 5.62 -5.53 -12.56
C ALA A 398 4.18 -5.24 -12.13
N GLY A 399 4.02 -4.46 -11.06
CA GLY A 399 2.73 -3.99 -10.55
C GLY A 399 2.15 -2.85 -11.37
N ARG A 400 0.86 -2.97 -11.72
CA ARG A 400 0.14 -1.97 -12.53
C ARG A 400 -1.02 -1.37 -11.74
N TYR A 401 -1.16 -0.05 -11.85
CA TYR A 401 -2.24 0.74 -11.25
C TYR A 401 -2.80 1.77 -12.24
N HIS A 402 -3.10 1.37 -13.47
CA HIS A 402 -3.49 2.30 -14.52
C HIS A 402 -4.65 1.81 -15.37
N SER A 403 -5.48 2.76 -15.79
CA SER A 403 -6.52 2.59 -16.82
C SER A 403 -6.13 3.24 -18.14
N LEU A 404 -5.40 4.36 -18.07
CA LEU A 404 -4.85 5.05 -19.24
C LEU A 404 -3.51 4.43 -19.64
N TYR A 405 -3.21 4.45 -20.93
CA TYR A 405 -1.94 4.00 -21.47
C TYR A 405 -1.55 4.81 -22.71
N ALA A 406 -0.25 4.87 -23.02
CA ALA A 406 0.23 5.51 -24.23
C ALA A 406 -0.18 4.71 -25.48
N ASP A 407 -0.92 5.33 -26.40
CA ASP A 407 -1.34 4.67 -27.64
C ASP A 407 -0.14 4.53 -28.59
N PRO A 408 0.35 3.30 -28.84
CA PRO A 408 1.54 3.08 -29.66
C PRO A 408 1.38 3.55 -31.11
N ARG A 409 0.14 3.73 -31.61
CA ARG A 409 -0.13 4.19 -32.98
C ARG A 409 0.12 5.69 -33.15
N THR A 410 0.09 6.43 -32.05
CA THR A 410 0.27 7.88 -32.02
C THR A 410 1.57 8.30 -31.35
N LEU A 411 2.40 7.34 -30.93
CA LEU A 411 3.63 7.64 -30.23
C LEU A 411 4.58 8.42 -31.18
N PRO A 412 5.05 9.61 -30.77
CA PRO A 412 5.91 10.44 -31.60
C PRO A 412 7.25 9.75 -31.89
N ALA A 413 7.84 10.05 -33.04
CA ALA A 413 9.07 9.41 -33.50
C ALA A 413 10.24 9.59 -32.53
N ASP A 414 10.26 10.68 -31.76
CA ASP A 414 11.31 11.00 -30.79
C ASP A 414 11.28 10.10 -29.54
N LEU A 415 10.15 9.43 -29.27
CA LEU A 415 9.99 8.49 -28.17
C LEU A 415 10.15 7.05 -28.66
N LYS A 416 11.15 6.36 -28.11
CA LYS A 416 11.37 4.94 -28.33
C LYS A 416 10.67 4.14 -27.23
N VAL A 417 10.00 3.05 -27.58
CA VAL A 417 9.47 2.11 -26.58
C VAL A 417 10.57 1.17 -26.10
N THR A 418 10.70 1.05 -24.79
CA THR A 418 11.73 0.24 -24.12
C THR A 418 11.17 -0.95 -23.35
N ALA A 419 9.86 -0.96 -23.08
CA ALA A 419 9.18 -2.13 -22.53
C ALA A 419 7.70 -2.19 -22.93
N ARG A 420 7.13 -3.40 -23.00
CA ARG A 420 5.71 -3.65 -23.31
C ARG A 420 5.17 -4.86 -22.55
N THR A 421 3.85 -4.97 -22.44
CA THR A 421 3.15 -6.22 -22.10
C THR A 421 2.88 -7.06 -23.35
N ALA A 422 2.46 -8.32 -23.17
CA ALA A 422 2.14 -9.25 -24.26
C ALA A 422 1.00 -8.76 -25.18
N ASP A 423 0.08 -7.94 -24.67
CA ASP A 423 -1.00 -7.31 -25.43
C ASP A 423 -0.56 -6.03 -26.17
N GLY A 424 0.72 -5.67 -26.12
CA GLY A 424 1.29 -4.52 -26.83
C GLY A 424 1.22 -3.20 -26.06
N THR A 425 0.61 -3.17 -24.87
CA THR A 425 0.56 -1.96 -24.02
C THR A 425 1.97 -1.46 -23.72
N VAL A 426 2.23 -0.17 -23.92
CA VAL A 426 3.52 0.46 -23.67
C VAL A 426 3.78 0.51 -22.16
N MET A 427 4.92 -0.04 -21.73
CA MET A 427 5.32 -0.13 -20.33
C MET A 427 6.58 0.67 -19.98
N GLY A 428 7.36 1.04 -20.99
CA GLY A 428 8.54 1.88 -20.83
C GLY A 428 8.80 2.67 -22.10
N ILE A 429 9.27 3.90 -21.94
CA ILE A 429 9.70 4.77 -23.03
C ILE A 429 11.03 5.43 -22.68
N GLU A 430 11.77 5.82 -23.72
CA GLU A 430 12.95 6.68 -23.61
C GLU A 430 13.02 7.59 -24.82
N HIS A 431 13.33 8.86 -24.59
CA HIS A 431 13.53 9.82 -25.66
C HIS A 431 14.87 9.53 -26.36
N ARG A 432 14.91 9.70 -27.69
CA ARG A 432 16.08 9.31 -28.50
C ARG A 432 17.33 10.14 -28.23
N THR A 433 17.17 11.43 -27.95
CA THR A 433 18.28 12.39 -27.77
C THR A 433 18.32 13.06 -26.39
N LEU A 434 17.17 13.47 -25.85
CA LEU A 434 17.04 14.07 -24.52
C LEU A 434 17.14 13.02 -23.39
N PRO A 435 17.62 13.40 -22.19
CA PRO A 435 17.71 12.52 -21.01
C PRO A 435 16.33 12.33 -20.34
N VAL A 436 15.38 11.80 -21.10
CA VAL A 436 14.00 11.57 -20.65
C VAL A 436 13.67 10.09 -20.78
N ALA A 437 13.26 9.46 -19.69
CA ALA A 437 12.72 8.10 -19.73
C ALA A 437 11.52 7.97 -18.80
N ALA A 438 10.68 6.97 -19.02
CA ALA A 438 9.54 6.74 -18.15
C ALA A 438 9.08 5.28 -18.16
N VAL A 439 8.34 4.90 -17.13
CA VAL A 439 7.68 3.59 -17.02
C VAL A 439 6.22 3.73 -16.66
N GLN A 440 5.37 2.83 -17.16
CA GLN A 440 3.92 2.85 -16.91
C GLN A 440 3.55 2.08 -15.62
N PHE A 441 4.34 1.07 -15.28
CA PHE A 441 4.18 0.30 -14.04
C PHE A 441 4.80 1.02 -12.85
N HIS A 442 4.53 0.50 -11.65
CA HIS A 442 5.00 1.06 -10.39
C HIS A 442 6.24 0.29 -9.89
N PRO A 443 7.47 0.79 -10.08
CA PRO A 443 8.68 0.12 -9.58
C PRO A 443 8.69 -0.05 -8.05
N GLU A 444 8.03 0.85 -7.33
CA GLU A 444 7.94 0.89 -5.87
C GLU A 444 6.95 -0.12 -5.27
N SER A 445 6.02 -0.64 -6.08
CA SER A 445 5.05 -1.64 -5.64
C SER A 445 5.72 -2.94 -5.21
N ILE A 446 5.15 -3.59 -4.19
CA ILE A 446 5.56 -4.92 -3.73
C ILE A 446 5.46 -5.98 -4.85
N MET A 447 4.59 -5.76 -5.85
CA MET A 447 4.46 -6.63 -7.02
C MET A 447 5.69 -6.59 -7.94
N THR A 448 6.43 -5.47 -7.94
CA THR A 448 7.65 -5.27 -8.73
C THR A 448 8.92 -5.53 -7.90
N ALA A 449 8.78 -5.54 -6.56
CA ALA A 449 9.90 -5.70 -5.64
C ALA A 449 10.46 -7.13 -5.56
N ALA A 450 9.69 -8.15 -5.94
CA ALA A 450 10.02 -9.56 -5.72
C ALA A 450 11.41 -9.98 -6.24
N ASP A 451 11.86 -9.40 -7.36
CA ASP A 451 13.16 -9.70 -7.98
C ASP A 451 14.16 -8.53 -7.90
N GLY A 452 13.88 -7.52 -7.05
CA GLY A 452 14.68 -6.31 -6.94
C GLY A 452 14.64 -5.40 -8.19
N ALA A 453 13.79 -5.71 -9.16
CA ALA A 453 13.70 -5.01 -10.44
C ALA A 453 13.40 -3.52 -10.25
N GLY A 454 12.45 -3.20 -9.36
CA GLY A 454 12.09 -1.82 -9.03
C GLY A 454 13.27 -1.01 -8.48
N HIS A 455 13.99 -1.53 -7.48
CA HIS A 455 15.15 -0.86 -6.89
C HIS A 455 16.27 -0.63 -7.93
N ARG A 456 16.57 -1.64 -8.75
CA ARG A 456 17.56 -1.53 -9.82
C ARG A 456 17.16 -0.48 -10.86
N LEU A 457 15.88 -0.44 -11.24
CA LEU A 457 15.37 0.53 -12.20
C LEU A 457 15.52 1.97 -11.70
N ILE A 458 15.14 2.21 -10.44
CA ILE A 458 15.30 3.52 -9.81
C ILE A 458 16.78 3.90 -9.68
N ALA A 459 17.65 2.96 -9.30
CA ALA A 459 19.09 3.20 -9.27
C ALA A 459 19.65 3.57 -10.66
N ASN A 460 19.18 2.92 -11.73
CA ASN A 460 19.56 3.26 -13.09
C ASN A 460 19.05 4.64 -13.51
N ALA A 461 17.85 5.05 -13.09
CA ALA A 461 17.33 6.39 -13.36
C ALA A 461 18.19 7.47 -12.67
N VAL A 462 18.50 7.29 -11.38
CA VAL A 462 19.35 8.22 -10.61
C VAL A 462 20.76 8.33 -11.20
N ALA A 463 21.40 7.20 -11.50
CA ALA A 463 22.78 7.18 -11.97
C ALA A 463 22.93 7.50 -13.46
N GLY A 464 21.96 7.08 -14.27
CA GLY A 464 22.04 7.05 -15.73
C GLY A 464 21.44 8.28 -16.41
N LEU A 465 20.35 8.84 -15.85
CA LEU A 465 19.74 10.06 -16.38
C LEU A 465 20.30 11.30 -15.67
N GLY A 466 20.60 11.22 -14.37
CA GLY A 466 21.08 12.35 -13.54
C GLY A 466 22.50 12.84 -13.83
N ARG A 467 23.09 12.49 -14.98
CA ARG A 467 24.38 13.05 -15.43
C ARG A 467 24.11 14.11 -16.51
N PRO A 468 24.63 15.34 -16.35
CA PRO A 468 24.46 16.36 -17.37
C PRO A 468 25.07 15.87 -18.69
N VAL A 469 24.28 15.96 -19.76
CA VAL A 469 24.80 15.86 -21.12
C VAL A 469 25.84 16.96 -21.28
N PRO A 470 27.09 16.66 -21.66
CA PRO A 470 28.09 17.70 -21.88
C PRO A 470 27.53 18.74 -22.85
N ALA A 471 27.55 20.01 -22.45
CA ALA A 471 27.12 21.14 -23.28
C ALA A 471 27.97 21.16 -24.56
N GLY A 472 27.45 20.57 -25.63
CA GLY A 472 28.22 20.36 -26.85
C GLY A 472 27.48 19.67 -28.00
N VAL A 473 26.14 19.63 -28.00
CA VAL A 473 25.36 19.20 -29.18
C VAL A 473 24.07 20.03 -29.28
N ALA A 474 24.20 21.33 -29.54
CA ALA A 474 23.10 22.16 -30.01
C ALA A 474 23.63 23.32 -30.87
N THR A 475 24.30 22.98 -31.97
CA THR A 475 24.47 23.92 -33.10
C THR A 475 24.38 23.15 -34.41
N ALA A 476 23.27 23.33 -35.12
CA ALA A 476 23.02 23.22 -36.57
C ALA A 476 21.60 22.64 -36.79
N GLY A 477 20.64 23.25 -37.47
CA GLY A 477 20.50 24.52 -38.19
C GLY A 477 18.98 24.77 -38.31
N GLY A 478 18.48 26.00 -38.45
CA GLY A 478 18.73 26.89 -39.58
C GLY A 478 17.47 26.96 -40.45
N THR A 479 16.63 27.97 -40.20
CA THR A 479 15.70 28.64 -41.15
C THR A 479 15.09 27.80 -42.27
N ARG A 480 13.78 27.48 -42.17
CA ARG A 480 12.70 27.98 -43.05
C ARG A 480 11.34 27.51 -42.57
#